data_AF-A0A7S4WHK1-F1
#
_entry.id   AF-A0A7S4WHK1-F1
#
_cell.length_a   1.000
_cell.length_b   1.000
_cell.length_c   1.000
_cell.angle_alpha   90.00
_cell.angle_beta   90.00
_cell.angle_gamma   90.00
#
_symmetry.space_group_name_H-M   'P 1'
#
loop_
_entity.id
_entity.type
_entity.pdbx_description
1 polymer ?
#
loop_
_entity_poly.entity_id
_entity_poly.type
_entity_poly.pdbx_seq_one_letter_code
_entity_poly.pdbx_strand_id
1 'polypeptide(L)'
;LTEDRFRALEALSFEWDLYGGLWNSRFEELKSYVKRYGDANVPQNFVENKALAYWVQTQRRQYILLKAGKKSHLTNERIAALNSVDFPWGGTKDDKWRRHFEELKFYKKNT
;
A
#
# COMPACT_ATOMS: atom_id res chain seq x y z
N LEU A 1 6.28 3.65 40.53
CA LEU A 1 5.37 2.78 39.77
C LEU A 1 6.21 1.59 39.33
N THR A 2 5.99 0.39 39.87
CA THR A 2 6.91 -0.75 39.71
C THR A 2 6.86 -1.34 38.31
N GLU A 3 8.01 -1.79 37.81
CA GLU A 3 8.25 -2.43 36.50
C GLU A 3 7.19 -3.47 36.12
N ASP A 4 6.66 -4.19 37.12
CA ASP A 4 5.63 -5.21 36.94
C ASP A 4 4.28 -4.65 36.48
N ARG A 5 3.96 -3.39 36.85
CA ARG A 5 2.77 -2.69 36.32
C ARG A 5 2.95 -2.29 34.86
N PHE A 6 4.18 -2.01 34.43
CA PHE A 6 4.50 -1.67 33.05
C PHE A 6 4.41 -2.91 32.15
N ARG A 7 4.92 -4.06 32.61
CA ARG A 7 4.82 -5.34 31.89
C ARG A 7 3.39 -5.88 31.79
N ALA A 8 2.58 -5.68 32.82
CA ALA A 8 1.15 -6.01 32.77
C ALA A 8 0.39 -5.13 31.76
N LEU A 9 0.82 -3.88 31.55
CA LEU A 9 0.27 -2.97 30.54
C LEU A 9 0.77 -3.28 29.11
N GLU A 10 1.97 -3.83 28.93
CA GLU A 10 2.42 -4.37 27.63
C GLU A 10 1.63 -5.62 27.23
N ALA A 11 1.32 -6.50 28.17
CA ALA A 11 0.46 -7.68 27.93
C ALA A 11 -1.00 -7.29 27.59
N LEU A 12 -1.45 -6.12 28.06
CA LEU A 12 -2.78 -5.54 27.77
C LEU A 12 -2.78 -4.53 26.61
N SER A 13 -1.62 -4.20 26.02
CA SER A 13 -1.50 -3.34 24.82
C SER A 13 -1.95 -4.05 23.53
N PHE A 14 -2.72 -5.13 23.66
CA PHE A 14 -3.18 -6.00 22.59
C PHE A 14 -4.39 -5.47 21.81
N GLU A 15 -4.94 -4.30 22.15
CA GLU A 15 -6.18 -3.80 21.51
C GLU A 15 -6.07 -2.45 20.79
N TRP A 16 -5.01 -1.65 20.98
CA TRP A 16 -4.87 -0.39 20.24
C TRP A 16 -3.93 -0.47 19.03
N ASP A 17 -3.08 -1.50 18.94
CA ASP A 17 -2.18 -1.72 17.79
C ASP A 17 -2.79 -2.63 16.71
N LEU A 18 -4.05 -3.07 16.85
CA LEU A 18 -4.68 -3.94 15.84
C LEU A 18 -4.91 -3.23 14.49
N TYR A 19 -5.10 -1.90 14.47
CA TYR A 19 -5.29 -1.13 13.23
C TYR A 19 -3.98 -0.57 12.63
N GLY A 20 -2.97 -0.30 13.46
CA GLY A 20 -1.61 0.07 13.02
C GLY A 20 -0.85 -1.16 12.53
N GLY A 21 -0.82 -2.20 13.36
CA GLY A 21 -0.22 -3.50 13.08
C GLY A 21 -0.74 -4.17 11.80
N LEU A 22 -2.06 -4.15 11.54
CA LEU A 22 -2.59 -4.74 10.31
C LEU A 22 -2.14 -3.95 9.06
N TRP A 23 -2.12 -2.61 9.11
CA TRP A 23 -1.64 -1.81 8.00
C TRP A 23 -0.15 -2.06 7.74
N ASN A 24 0.66 -2.07 8.80
CA ASN A 24 2.09 -2.35 8.72
C ASN A 24 2.36 -3.76 8.18
N SER A 25 1.65 -4.78 8.66
CA SER A 25 1.75 -6.15 8.17
C SER A 25 1.44 -6.25 6.67
N ARG A 26 0.38 -5.59 6.19
CA ARG A 26 0.06 -5.56 4.75
C ARG A 26 1.08 -4.77 3.94
N PHE A 27 1.69 -3.74 4.52
CA PHE A 27 2.78 -3.02 3.88
C PHE A 27 4.04 -3.88 3.76
N GLU A 28 4.38 -4.71 4.77
CA GLU A 28 5.45 -5.71 4.66
C GLU A 28 5.17 -6.76 3.58
N GLU A 29 3.92 -7.21 3.46
CA GLU A 29 3.50 -8.11 2.37
C GLU A 29 3.64 -7.43 1.00
N LEU A 30 3.32 -6.15 0.89
CA LEU A 30 3.53 -5.38 -0.33
C LEU A 30 5.01 -5.30 -0.67
N LYS A 31 5.90 -4.98 0.28
CA LYS A 31 7.36 -4.97 0.04
C LYS A 31 7.86 -6.34 -0.44
N SER A 32 7.35 -7.41 0.16
CA SER A 32 7.66 -8.78 -0.27
C SER A 32 7.17 -9.06 -1.70
N TYR A 33 5.98 -8.56 -2.06
CA TYR A 33 5.47 -8.60 -3.42
C TYR A 33 6.39 -7.84 -4.39
N VAL A 34 6.78 -6.60 -4.08
CA VAL A 34 7.70 -5.79 -4.91
C VAL A 34 9.03 -6.52 -5.10
N LYS A 35 9.58 -7.11 -4.04
CA LYS A 35 10.81 -7.91 -4.15
C LYS A 35 10.69 -9.10 -5.09
N ARG A 36 9.51 -9.72 -5.17
CA ARG A 36 9.26 -10.90 -6.01
C ARG A 36 8.90 -10.54 -7.46
N TYR A 37 8.13 -9.48 -7.67
CA TYR A 37 7.53 -9.15 -8.96
C TYR A 37 8.12 -7.89 -9.62
N GLY A 38 8.91 -7.10 -8.88
CA GLY A 38 9.61 -5.91 -9.36
C GLY A 38 8.80 -4.61 -9.30
N ASP A 39 7.48 -4.68 -9.04
CA ASP A 39 6.62 -3.51 -8.89
C ASP A 39 5.55 -3.70 -7.81
N ALA A 40 4.92 -2.60 -7.39
CA ALA A 40 3.83 -2.60 -6.40
C ALA A 40 2.44 -2.79 -7.05
N ASN A 41 2.37 -3.27 -8.30
CA ASN A 41 1.13 -3.32 -9.07
C ASN A 41 0.38 -4.64 -8.86
N VAL A 42 -0.05 -4.87 -7.62
CA VAL A 42 -0.78 -6.08 -7.22
C VAL A 42 -2.09 -6.21 -8.02
N PRO A 43 -2.30 -7.33 -8.75
CA PRO A 43 -3.55 -7.58 -9.47
C PRO A 43 -4.74 -7.66 -8.53
N GLN A 44 -5.90 -7.17 -8.98
CA GLN A 44 -7.14 -7.23 -8.18
C GLN A 44 -7.54 -8.67 -7.81
N ASN A 45 -7.29 -9.63 -8.70
CA ASN A 45 -7.61 -11.05 -8.51
C ASN A 45 -6.36 -11.86 -8.11
N PHE A 46 -5.41 -11.26 -7.39
CA PHE A 46 -4.21 -11.96 -6.97
C PHE A 46 -4.56 -13.13 -6.04
N VAL A 47 -4.50 -14.34 -6.58
CA VAL A 47 -4.99 -15.57 -5.92
C VAL A 47 -4.12 -15.96 -4.74
N GLU A 48 -2.80 -15.74 -4.85
CA GLU A 48 -1.81 -16.10 -3.84
C GLU A 48 -2.02 -15.32 -2.53
N ASN A 49 -2.47 -14.06 -2.61
CA ASN A 49 -2.80 -13.25 -1.44
C ASN A 49 -3.94 -12.26 -1.73
N LYS A 50 -5.17 -12.75 -1.58
CA LYS A 50 -6.39 -11.95 -1.77
C LYS A 50 -6.51 -10.79 -0.79
N ALA A 51 -5.97 -10.95 0.42
CA ALA A 51 -6.00 -9.91 1.45
C ALA A 51 -5.14 -8.71 1.06
N LEU A 52 -3.94 -8.96 0.52
CA LEU A 52 -3.08 -7.91 -0.03
C LEU A 52 -3.76 -7.19 -1.20
N ALA A 53 -4.35 -7.93 -2.15
CA ALA A 53 -5.05 -7.32 -3.29
C ALA A 53 -6.19 -6.38 -2.84
N TYR A 54 -7.01 -6.82 -1.89
CA TYR A 54 -8.07 -6.00 -1.31
C TYR A 54 -7.51 -4.77 -0.58
N TRP A 55 -6.43 -4.94 0.18
CA TRP A 55 -5.78 -3.85 0.89
C TRP A 55 -5.21 -2.79 -0.06
N VAL A 56 -4.55 -3.21 -1.15
CA VAL A 56 -4.05 -2.32 -2.20
C VAL A 56 -5.19 -1.51 -2.84
N GLN A 57 -6.30 -2.18 -3.17
CA GLN A 57 -7.49 -1.50 -3.69
C GLN A 57 -8.06 -0.49 -2.68
N THR A 58 -8.03 -0.83 -1.40
CA THR A 58 -8.46 0.06 -0.31
C THR A 58 -7.56 1.30 -0.23
N GLN A 59 -6.24 1.16 -0.34
CA GLN A 59 -5.32 2.31 -0.31
C GLN A 59 -5.60 3.27 -1.48
N ARG A 60 -5.77 2.72 -2.70
CA ARG A 60 -6.15 3.51 -3.89
C ARG A 60 -7.46 4.28 -3.67
N ARG A 61 -8.50 3.63 -3.13
CA ARG A 61 -9.79 4.28 -2.81
C ARG A 61 -9.63 5.39 -1.77
N GLN A 62 -8.89 5.13 -0.69
CA GLN A 62 -8.67 6.13 0.37
C GLN A 62 -7.90 7.35 -0.15
N TYR A 63 -6.96 7.15 -1.07
CA TYR A 63 -6.25 8.25 -1.73
C TYR A 63 -7.17 9.09 -2.63
N ILE A 64 -8.05 8.46 -3.40
CA ILE A 64 -9.06 9.17 -4.21
C ILE A 64 -9.98 10.01 -3.32
N LEU A 65 -10.46 9.46 -2.20
CA LEU A 65 -11.27 10.19 -1.23
C LEU A 65 -10.52 11.40 -0.67
N LEU A 66 -9.25 11.22 -0.28
CA LEU A 66 -8.39 12.29 0.22
C LEU A 66 -8.24 13.41 -0.82
N LYS A 67 -7.95 13.06 -2.09
CA LYS A 67 -7.81 14.03 -3.19
C LYS A 67 -9.12 14.77 -3.50
N ALA A 68 -10.27 14.16 -3.24
CA ALA A 68 -11.58 14.77 -3.38
C ALA A 68 -12.01 15.61 -2.15
N GLY A 69 -11.13 15.79 -1.16
CA GLY A 69 -11.44 16.51 0.08
C GLY A 69 -12.43 15.79 1.00
N LYS A 70 -12.66 14.49 0.77
CA LYS A 70 -13.56 13.65 1.58
C LYS A 70 -12.79 13.01 2.74
N LYS A 71 -13.53 12.58 3.76
CA LYS A 71 -12.95 11.83 4.90
C LYS A 71 -12.19 10.60 4.39
N SER A 72 -10.91 10.53 4.76
CA SER A 72 -10.00 9.43 4.44
C SER A 72 -9.24 9.01 5.68
N HIS A 73 -8.89 7.73 5.77
CA HIS A 73 -8.06 7.15 6.83
C HIS A 73 -6.57 7.04 6.42
N LEU A 74 -6.22 7.62 5.28
CA LEU A 74 -4.87 7.65 4.76
C LEU A 74 -4.14 8.85 5.35
N THR A 75 -3.18 8.58 6.24
CA THR A 75 -2.33 9.62 6.84
C THR A 75 -1.14 9.94 5.94
N ASN A 76 -0.47 11.06 6.19
CA ASN A 76 0.71 11.46 5.41
C ASN A 76 1.85 10.45 5.52
N GLU A 77 2.00 9.81 6.69
CA GLU A 77 3.02 8.78 6.94
C GLU A 77 2.75 7.53 6.08
N ARG A 78 1.47 7.12 5.97
CA ARG A 78 1.06 5.99 5.12
C ARG A 78 1.27 6.29 3.64
N ILE A 79 1.03 7.54 3.22
CA ILE A 79 1.32 7.98 1.85
C ILE A 79 2.82 7.94 1.58
N ALA A 80 3.64 8.47 2.50
CA ALA A 80 5.09 8.47 2.36
C ALA A 80 5.65 7.03 2.28
N ALA A 81 5.15 6.12 3.12
CA ALA A 81 5.52 4.72 3.08
C ALA A 81 5.11 4.03 1.77
N LEU A 82 3.89 4.28 1.26
CA LEU A 82 3.49 3.72 -0.04
C LEU A 82 4.30 4.34 -1.20
N ASN A 83 4.64 5.62 -1.14
CA ASN A 83 5.48 6.25 -2.14
C ASN A 83 6.91 5.69 -2.15
N SER A 84 7.44 5.20 -1.02
CA SER A 84 8.80 4.64 -0.98
C SER A 84 8.95 3.32 -1.75
N VAL A 85 7.83 2.70 -2.15
CA VAL A 85 7.79 1.49 -2.98
C VAL A 85 7.18 1.76 -4.36
N ASP A 86 7.20 3.02 -4.81
CA ASP A 86 6.61 3.48 -6.07
C ASP A 86 5.15 3.04 -6.26
N PHE A 87 4.35 3.14 -5.19
CA PHE A 87 2.98 2.61 -5.20
C PHE A 87 2.09 3.26 -6.27
N PRO A 88 1.45 2.45 -7.14
CA PRO A 88 0.59 2.96 -8.19
C PRO A 88 -0.77 3.41 -7.65
N TRP A 89 -0.88 4.71 -7.36
CA TRP A 89 -2.14 5.36 -6.94
C TRP A 89 -3.19 5.44 -8.04
N GLY A 90 -2.75 5.64 -9.29
CA GLY A 90 -3.62 5.55 -10.46
C GLY A 90 -4.00 4.09 -10.65
N GLY A 91 -5.29 3.77 -10.73
CA GLY A 91 -5.72 2.38 -10.92
C GLY A 91 -5.05 1.73 -12.15
N THR A 92 -5.14 0.41 -12.26
CA THR A 92 -4.50 -0.40 -13.31
C THR A 92 -4.74 0.06 -14.76
N LYS A 93 -5.77 0.90 -15.02
CA LYS A 93 -6.01 1.53 -16.32
C LYS A 93 -5.04 2.68 -16.64
N ASP A 94 -4.73 3.55 -15.68
CA ASP A 94 -3.78 4.66 -15.89
C ASP A 94 -2.34 4.16 -15.94
N ASP A 95 -2.03 3.07 -15.23
CA ASP A 95 -0.71 2.44 -15.29
C ASP A 95 -0.50 1.66 -16.58
N LYS A 96 -1.54 0.99 -17.10
CA LYS A 96 -1.47 0.37 -18.44
C LYS A 96 -1.22 1.43 -19.51
N TRP A 97 -1.94 2.56 -19.44
CA TRP A 97 -1.69 3.68 -20.34
C TRP A 97 -0.26 4.21 -20.18
N ARG A 98 0.23 4.42 -18.95
CA ARG A 98 1.60 4.88 -18.70
C ARG A 98 2.66 3.90 -19.24
N ARG A 99 2.46 2.60 -19.04
CA ARG A 99 3.37 1.55 -19.54
C ARG A 99 3.39 1.52 -21.07
N HIS A 100 2.22 1.52 -21.72
CA HIS A 100 2.13 1.62 -23.18
C HIS A 100 2.69 2.94 -23.72
N PHE A 101 2.49 4.04 -23.01
CA PHE A 101 2.99 5.36 -23.41
C PHE A 101 4.52 5.43 -23.35
N GLU A 102 5.15 4.88 -22.31
CA GLU A 102 6.61 4.78 -22.22
C GLU A 102 7.19 3.80 -23.25
N GLU A 103 6.52 2.67 -23.53
CA GLU A 103 6.88 1.76 -24.63
C GLU A 103 6.85 2.48 -26.00
N LEU A 104 5.81 3.28 -26.27
CA LEU A 104 5.69 4.07 -27.50
C LEU A 104 6.77 5.16 -27.61
N LYS A 105 7.12 5.83 -26.51
CA LYS A 105 8.24 6.78 -26.49
C LYS A 105 9.56 6.10 -26.84
N PHE A 106 9.80 4.91 -26.31
CA PHE A 106 11.02 4.16 -26.60
C PHE A 106 11.10 3.76 -28.07
N TYR A 107 10.00 3.30 -28.66
CA TYR A 107 9.96 2.94 -30.07
C TYR A 107 10.26 4.15 -30.98
N LYS A 108 9.63 5.30 -30.72
CA LYS A 108 9.86 6.54 -31.48
C LYS A 108 11.28 7.11 -31.33
N LYS A 109 12.00 6.78 -30.26
CA LYS A 109 13.38 7.23 -30.04
C LYS A 109 14.43 6.33 -30.70
N ASN A 110 14.04 5.11 -31.07
CA ASN A 110 14.90 4.12 -31.73
C ASN A 110 14.46 3.81 -33.18
N THR A 111 13.62 4.67 -33.76
CA THR A 111 13.28 4.72 -35.19
C THR A 111 13.58 6.13 -35.70
#